data_AF-A0A8T4YQS9-F1
#
_entry.id   AF-A0A8T4YQS9-F1
#
_cell.length_a   1.000
_cell.length_b   1.000
_cell.length_c   1.000
_cell.angle_alpha   90.00
_cell.angle_beta   90.00
_cell.angle_gamma   90.00
#
_symmetry.space_group_name_H-M   'P 1'
#
loop_
_entity.id
_entity.type
_entity.pdbx_description
1 polymer ?
#
loop_
_entity_poly.entity_id
_entity_poly.type
_entity_poly.pdbx_seq_one_letter_code
_entity_poly.pdbx_strand_id
1 'polypeptide(L)' 'MVNNRIGLRISPSDRRLLESVCEARGEDLSDFVRKAIRKELAGLSYYPDDTKKALGIAPQKEVLR' A
#
# COMPACT_ATOMS: atom_id res chain seq x y z
N MET A 1 -2.52 8.86 19.11
CA MET A 1 -2.17 7.65 18.31
C MET A 1 -0.65 7.52 18.32
N VAL A 2 -0.12 6.34 18.63
CA VAL A 2 1.33 6.10 18.63
C VAL A 2 1.76 5.79 17.20
N ASN A 3 2.67 6.58 16.65
CA ASN A 3 3.20 6.38 15.31
C ASN A 3 4.54 5.65 15.38
N ASN A 4 4.68 4.53 14.67
CA ASN A 4 5.96 3.85 14.48
C ASN A 4 6.62 4.32 13.18
N ARG A 5 7.93 4.61 13.23
CA ARG A 5 8.71 5.06 12.06
C ARG A 5 9.52 3.89 11.50
N ILE A 6 9.45 3.68 10.19
CA ILE A 6 10.28 2.73 9.46
C ILE A 6 11.14 3.54 8.48
N GLY A 7 12.46 3.40 8.58
CA GLY A 7 13.41 3.98 7.62
C GLY A 7 13.81 2.93 6.59
N LEU A 8 13.83 3.29 5.30
CA LEU A 8 14.23 2.40 4.23
C LEU A 8 15.14 3.12 3.21
N ARG A 9 15.98 2.34 2.52
CA ARG A 9 16.82 2.83 1.43
C ARG A 9 16.12 2.56 0.10
N ILE A 10 16.07 3.57 -0.76
CA ILE A 10 15.58 3.47 -2.14
C ILE A 10 16.55 4.18 -3.07
N SER A 11 16.46 3.87 -4.36
CA SER A 11 17.24 4.59 -5.36
C SER A 11 16.81 6.07 -5.41
N PRO A 12 17.73 7.00 -5.75
CA PRO A 12 17.36 8.41 -5.92
C PRO A 12 16.32 8.63 -7.03
N SER A 13 16.31 7.78 -8.06
CA SER A 13 15.32 7.82 -9.14
C SER A 13 13.92 7.46 -8.64
N ASP A 14 13.79 6.40 -7.83
CA ASP A 14 12.50 6.00 -7.27
C ASP A 14 11.99 7.06 -6.29
N ARG A 15 12.88 7.67 -5.51
CA ARG A 15 12.52 8.76 -4.61
C ARG A 15 11.88 9.93 -5.36
N ARG A 16 12.51 10.37 -6.46
CA ARG A 16 11.99 11.47 -7.29
C ARG A 16 10.66 11.10 -7.95
N LEU A 17 10.56 9.87 -8.45
CA LEU A 17 9.32 9.39 -9.06
C LEU A 17 8.17 9.36 -8.05
N LEU A 18 8.43 8.87 -6.82
CA LEU A 18 7.46 8.90 -5.73
C LEU A 18 6.98 10.32 -5.44
N GLU A 19 7.90 11.28 -5.34
CA GLU A 19 7.58 12.69 -5.09
C GLU A 19 6.69 13.27 -6.21
N SER A 20 7.07 13.08 -7.49
CA SER A 20 6.27 13.55 -8.62
C SER A 20 4.87 12.93 -8.67
N VAL A 21 4.74 11.64 -8.37
CA VAL A 21 3.44 10.96 -8.33
C VAL A 21 2.58 11.46 -7.17
N CYS A 22 3.18 11.69 -6.00
CA CYS A 22 2.49 12.23 -4.83
C CYS A 22 1.97 13.66 -5.10
N GLU A 23 2.82 14.51 -5.69
CA GLU A 23 2.45 15.87 -6.08
C GLU A 23 1.31 15.89 -7.09
N ALA A 24 1.40 15.10 -8.16
CA ALA A 24 0.36 15.01 -9.19
C ALA A 24 -0.99 14.50 -8.64
N ARG A 25 -0.98 13.73 -7.55
CA ARG A 25 -2.18 13.21 -6.89
C ARG A 25 -2.69 14.08 -5.74
N GLY A 26 -1.93 15.08 -5.30
CA GLY A 26 -2.20 15.84 -4.08
C GLY A 26 -2.20 14.96 -2.82
N GLU A 27 -1.36 13.92 -2.78
CA GLU A 27 -1.27 12.94 -1.69
C GLU A 27 0.08 13.08 -0.94
N ASP A 28 0.10 12.92 0.38
CA ASP A 28 1.36 12.89 1.15
C ASP A 28 2.14 11.60 0.88
N LEU A 29 3.47 11.70 0.88
CA LEU A 29 4.37 10.55 0.66
C LEU A 29 4.10 9.41 1.64
N SER A 30 3.82 9.73 2.91
CA SER A 30 3.53 8.71 3.92
C SER A 30 2.18 8.05 3.69
N ASP A 31 1.17 8.80 3.21
CA ASP A 31 -0.14 8.26 2.85
C ASP A 31 -0.01 7.29 1.67
N PHE A 32 0.72 7.71 0.63
CA PHE A 32 1.01 6.89 -0.53
C PHE A 32 1.69 5.57 -0.13
N VAL A 33 2.78 5.65 0.64
CA VAL A 33 3.55 4.47 1.08
C VAL A 33 2.72 3.57 1.98
N ARG A 34 1.96 4.13 2.94
CA ARG A 34 1.06 3.34 3.81
C ARG A 34 -0.01 2.62 3.00
N LYS A 35 -0.58 3.28 1.97
CA LYS A 35 -1.56 2.68 1.07
C LYS A 35 -0.94 1.56 0.24
N ALA A 36 0.25 1.75 -0.30
CA ALA A 36 0.98 0.74 -1.05
C ALA A 36 1.27 -0.51 -0.20
N ILE A 37 1.80 -0.33 1.02
CA ILE A 37 2.06 -1.42 1.97
C ILE A 37 0.77 -2.20 2.27
N ARG A 38 -0.33 -1.49 2.56
CA ARG A 38 -1.62 -2.15 2.85
C ARG A 38 -2.14 -2.95 1.66
N LYS A 39 -2.00 -2.44 0.44
CA LYS A 39 -2.42 -3.16 -0.77
C LYS A 39 -1.58 -4.41 -1.00
N GLU A 40 -0.27 -4.34 -0.78
CA GLU A 40 0.62 -5.50 -0.90
C GLU A 40 0.25 -6.59 0.12
N LEU A 41 0.10 -6.22 1.39
CA LEU A 41 -0.33 -7.16 2.45
C LEU A 41 -1.72 -7.74 2.20
N ALA A 42 -2.63 -6.94 1.63
CA ALA A 42 -3.96 -7.41 1.22
C ALA A 42 -3.89 -8.43 0.08
N GLY A 43 -3.05 -8.18 -0.94
CA GLY A 43 -2.82 -9.10 -2.06
C GLY A 43 -2.23 -10.44 -1.59
N LEU A 44 -1.33 -10.39 -0.60
CA LEU A 44 -0.77 -11.55 0.08
C LEU A 44 -1.72 -12.21 1.09
N SER A 45 -2.98 -11.74 1.19
CA SER A 45 -4.02 -12.28 2.08
C SER A 45 -3.73 -12.22 3.59
N TYR A 46 -2.90 -11.27 4.03
CA TYR A 46 -2.66 -11.03 5.48
C TYR A 46 -3.77 -10.22 6.16
N TYR A 47 -4.77 -9.74 5.41
CA TYR A 47 -5.92 -9.03 5.96
C TYR A 47 -7.22 -9.83 5.82
N PRO A 48 -8.21 -9.59 6.71
CA PRO A 48 -9.57 -10.10 6.56
C PRO A 48 -10.22 -9.65 5.25
N ASP A 49 -11.20 -10.41 4.77
CA ASP A 49 -11.86 -10.19 3.47
C ASP A 49 -12.50 -8.81 3.32
N ASP A 50 -13.15 -8.29 4.38
CA ASP A 50 -13.74 -6.95 4.35
C ASP A 50 -12.70 -5.85 4.13
N THR A 51 -11.54 -5.98 4.78
CA THR A 51 -10.41 -5.05 4.60
C THR A 51 -9.82 -5.16 3.20
N LYS A 52 -9.67 -6.38 2.67
CA LYS A 52 -9.21 -6.60 1.29
C LYS A 52 -10.17 -5.97 0.28
N LYS A 53 -11.48 -6.15 0.48
CA LYS A 53 -12.53 -5.54 -0.34
C LYS A 53 -12.46 -4.01 -0.30
N ALA A 54 -12.30 -3.42 0.88
CA ALA A 54 -12.15 -1.96 1.04
C ALA A 54 -10.88 -1.42 0.34
N LEU A 55 -9.83 -2.23 0.24
CA LEU A 55 -8.59 -1.90 -0.49
C LEU A 55 -8.67 -2.20 -2.00
N GLY A 56 -9.81 -2.69 -2.49
CA GLY A 56 -10.02 -3.03 -3.90
C GLY A 56 -9.39 -4.35 -4.33
N ILE A 57 -8.98 -5.21 -3.38
CA ILE A 57 -8.48 -6.55 -3.66
C ILE A 57 -9.67 -7.52 -3.63
N ALA A 58 -9.91 -8.22 -4.75
CA ALA A 58 -10.94 -9.24 -4.80
C ALA A 58 -10.55 -10.42 -3.88
N PRO A 59 -11.47 -10.94 -3.05
CA PRO A 59 -11.21 -12.17 -2.31
C PRO A 59 -10.91 -13.29 -3.30
N GLN A 60 -9.82 -14.03 -3.07
CA GLN A 60 -9.55 -15.23 -3.85
C GLN A 60 -10.73 -16.18 -3.63
N LYS A 61 -11.50 -16.47 -4.67
CA LYS A 61 -12.51 -17.53 -4.59
C LYS A 61 -11.73 -18.82 -4.41
N GLU A 62 -11.91 -19.46 -3.26
CA GLU A 62 -11.56 -20.86 -3.10
C GLU A 62 -12.23 -21.63 -4.25
N VAL A 63 -11.42 -22.16 -5.16
CA VAL A 63 -11.90 -23.14 -6.12
C VAL A 63 -12.22 -24.36 -5.28
N LEU A 64 -13.50 -24.56 -4.96
CA LEU A 64 -14.01 -25.82 -4.40
C LEU A 64 -13.45 -26.95 -5.28
N ARG A 65 -12.52 -27.71 -4.73
CA ARG A 65 -12.04 -28.98 -5.28
C ARG A 65 -12.78 -30.11 -4.58
#